data_AF-A0AAU5A5C5-F1
#
_entry.id   AF-A0AAU5A5C5-F1
#
_cell.length_a   1.000
_cell.length_b   1.000
_cell.length_c   1.000
_cell.angle_alpha   90.00
_cell.angle_beta   90.00
_cell.angle_gamma   90.00
#
_symmetry.space_group_name_H-M   'P 1'
#
loop_
_entity.id
_entity.type
_entity.pdbx_description
1 polymer ?
#
loop_
_entity_poly.entity_id
_entity_poly.type
_entity_poly.pdbx_seq_one_letter_code
_entity_poly.pdbx_strand_id
1 'polypeptide(L)'
;MSGVMKRMGMIFRAKANKALDRAEDPRETLDYSYQKQLELLQKVRRGVADVATSRKRLELQLNQLQNQSSKLEDQGRKALALGREDLAREALSRRAALQQQVTDLETQHQTLQGEEEKLTLAAQRLQAKVDAFRTKKETIKATYTAAQAQTRIGEAFSGISEEMGDVGMAIQRAEDKTAQLQARAGAIDELLASGALDDSSGLAKDDIQTELDRLSGGTDVELELQRMKAELAGGSSSQQAIEGGKDQTQSQQQSQDTPRFDKQ
;
A
#
# COMPACT_ATOMS: atom_id res chain seq x y z
N MET A 1 4.97 -43.45 15.02
CA MET A 1 3.87 -42.54 15.41
C MET A 1 4.34 -41.09 15.67
N SER A 2 5.21 -40.49 14.83
CA SER A 2 5.81 -39.16 15.14
C SER A 2 5.22 -37.96 14.39
N GLY A 3 4.12 -38.14 13.63
CA GLY A 3 3.52 -37.06 12.84
C GLY A 3 2.61 -36.12 13.64
N VAL A 4 1.88 -36.65 14.63
CA VAL A 4 0.80 -35.90 15.33
C VAL A 4 1.37 -34.99 16.44
N MET A 5 2.38 -35.47 17.17
CA MET A 5 3.07 -34.67 18.21
C MET A 5 3.87 -33.50 17.61
N LYS A 6 4.53 -33.69 16.46
CA LYS A 6 5.18 -32.58 15.72
C LYS A 6 4.18 -31.54 15.24
N ARG A 7 2.99 -31.95 14.78
CA ARG A 7 1.93 -31.03 14.34
C ARG A 7 1.33 -30.24 15.51
N MET A 8 1.08 -30.87 16.66
CA MET A 8 0.58 -30.17 17.87
C MET A 8 1.57 -29.11 18.37
N GLY A 9 2.87 -29.43 18.45
CA GLY A 9 3.91 -28.47 18.84
C GLY A 9 4.05 -27.31 17.84
N MET A 10 3.88 -27.59 16.54
CA MET A 10 3.90 -26.58 15.48
C MET A 10 2.68 -25.65 15.55
N ILE A 11 1.49 -26.17 15.87
CA ILE A 11 0.27 -25.36 16.08
C ILE A 11 0.42 -24.46 17.31
N PHE A 12 1.03 -24.96 18.39
CA PHE A 12 1.25 -24.17 19.62
C PHE A 12 2.30 -23.07 19.39
N ARG A 13 3.42 -23.37 18.74
CA ARG A 13 4.44 -22.37 18.34
C ARG A 13 3.88 -21.35 17.37
N ALA A 14 3.09 -21.77 16.38
CA ALA A 14 2.45 -20.85 15.43
C ALA A 14 1.44 -19.93 16.13
N LYS A 15 0.68 -20.42 17.12
CA LYS A 15 -0.21 -19.58 17.94
C LYS A 15 0.56 -18.64 18.87
N ALA A 16 1.69 -19.06 19.41
CA ALA A 16 2.56 -18.23 20.24
C ALA A 16 3.23 -17.11 19.42
N ASN A 17 3.82 -17.43 18.26
CA ASN A 17 4.37 -16.42 17.34
C ASN A 17 3.26 -15.49 16.82
N LYS A 18 2.09 -16.02 16.45
CA LYS A 18 0.96 -15.18 16.04
C LYS A 18 0.42 -14.30 17.17
N ALA A 19 0.56 -14.69 18.44
CA ALA A 19 0.22 -13.83 19.56
C ALA A 19 1.28 -12.76 19.82
N LEU A 20 2.55 -13.07 19.56
CA LEU A 20 3.68 -12.14 19.65
C LEU A 20 3.64 -11.09 18.53
N ASP A 21 3.49 -11.52 17.26
CA ASP A 21 3.31 -10.64 16.09
C ASP A 21 2.05 -9.78 16.23
N ARG A 22 1.03 -10.27 16.95
CA ARG A 22 -0.22 -9.57 17.24
C ARG A 22 -0.09 -8.55 18.36
N ALA A 23 0.89 -8.71 19.25
CA ALA A 23 1.29 -7.66 20.19
C ALA A 23 2.10 -6.55 19.49
N GLU A 24 2.74 -6.86 18.36
CA GLU A 24 3.51 -5.91 17.55
C GLU A 24 2.69 -5.26 16.42
N ASP A 25 1.54 -5.84 16.03
CA ASP A 25 0.69 -5.28 14.97
C ASP A 25 -0.06 -4.02 15.45
N PRO A 26 0.29 -2.82 14.95
CA PRO A 26 -0.35 -1.57 15.36
C PRO A 26 -1.84 -1.52 15.01
N ARG A 27 -2.30 -2.35 14.07
CA ARG A 27 -3.71 -2.37 13.64
C ARG A 27 -4.63 -2.83 14.77
N GLU A 28 -4.25 -3.86 15.50
CA GLU A 28 -5.08 -4.43 16.57
C GLU A 28 -5.10 -3.56 17.83
N THR A 29 -3.95 -3.00 18.21
CA THR A 29 -3.84 -2.09 19.35
C THR A 29 -4.68 -0.81 19.11
N LEU A 30 -4.70 -0.30 17.87
CA LEU A 30 -5.55 0.83 17.51
C LEU A 30 -7.04 0.47 17.49
N ASP A 31 -7.42 -0.71 17.00
CA ASP A 31 -8.82 -1.18 17.04
C ASP A 31 -9.33 -1.32 18.48
N TYR A 32 -8.51 -1.91 19.37
CA TYR A 32 -8.82 -2.01 20.80
C TYR A 32 -8.97 -0.63 21.45
N SER A 33 -8.02 0.28 21.18
CA SER A 33 -8.07 1.65 21.71
C SER A 33 -9.31 2.40 21.24
N TYR A 34 -9.70 2.23 19.96
CA TYR A 34 -10.93 2.82 19.42
C TYR A 34 -12.19 2.29 20.12
N GLN A 35 -12.28 0.97 20.34
CA GLN A 35 -13.38 0.38 21.09
C GLN A 35 -13.46 0.93 22.52
N LYS A 36 -12.33 1.06 23.21
CA LYS A 36 -12.29 1.66 24.55
C LYS A 36 -12.73 3.12 24.57
N GLN A 37 -12.38 3.90 23.55
CA GLN A 37 -12.86 5.27 23.41
C GLN A 37 -14.38 5.33 23.17
N LEU A 38 -14.94 4.42 22.37
CA LEU A 38 -16.39 4.31 22.16
C LEU A 38 -17.12 3.93 23.46
N GLU A 39 -16.61 2.96 24.21
CA GLU A 39 -17.15 2.59 25.53
C GLU A 39 -17.16 3.79 26.48
N LEU A 40 -16.06 4.55 26.53
CA LEU A 40 -15.95 5.75 27.36
C LEU A 40 -16.97 6.81 26.94
N LEU A 41 -17.09 7.06 25.63
CA LEU A 41 -18.07 8.00 25.09
C LEU A 41 -19.51 7.61 25.47
N GLN A 42 -19.84 6.32 25.38
CA GLN A 42 -21.16 5.83 25.80
C GLN A 42 -21.39 6.03 27.30
N LYS A 43 -20.39 5.76 28.15
CA LYS A 43 -20.47 6.02 29.60
C LYS A 43 -20.70 7.50 29.90
N VAL A 44 -19.98 8.41 29.25
CA VAL A 44 -20.16 9.85 29.43
C VAL A 44 -21.56 10.29 28.99
N ARG A 45 -22.04 9.82 27.83
CA ARG A 45 -23.42 10.10 27.37
C ARG A 45 -24.48 9.61 28.33
N ARG A 46 -24.28 8.42 28.93
CA ARG A 46 -25.17 7.90 29.97
C ARG A 46 -25.15 8.78 31.22
N GLY A 47 -23.97 9.20 31.66
CA GLY A 47 -23.82 10.13 32.79
C GLY A 47 -24.55 11.46 32.55
N VAL A 48 -24.47 12.03 31.34
CA VAL A 48 -25.25 13.22 30.96
C VAL A 48 -26.75 12.96 31.11
N ALA A 49 -27.24 11.82 30.61
CA ALA A 49 -28.66 11.48 30.69
C ALA A 49 -29.13 11.27 32.14
N ASP A 50 -28.31 10.67 33.00
CA ASP A 50 -28.61 10.46 34.42
C ASP A 50 -28.72 11.80 35.17
N VAL A 51 -27.81 12.75 34.87
CA VAL A 51 -27.86 14.12 35.43
C VAL A 51 -29.08 14.88 34.91
N ALA A 52 -29.35 14.84 33.60
CA ALA A 52 -30.52 15.48 33.00
C ALA A 52 -31.84 14.94 33.59
N THR A 53 -31.91 13.63 33.83
CA THR A 53 -33.05 12.99 34.49
C THR A 53 -33.23 13.49 35.92
N SER A 54 -32.13 13.58 36.68
CA SER A 54 -32.14 14.08 38.06
C SER A 54 -32.57 15.55 38.12
N ARG A 55 -32.04 16.39 37.21
CA ARG A 55 -32.46 17.78 37.04
C ARG A 55 -33.94 17.88 36.73
N LYS A 56 -34.45 17.07 35.78
CA LYS A 56 -35.87 17.10 35.42
C LYS A 56 -36.78 16.67 36.58
N ARG A 57 -36.36 15.72 37.41
CA ARG A 57 -37.09 15.32 38.62
C ARG A 57 -37.20 16.49 39.62
N LEU A 58 -36.10 17.20 39.85
CA LEU A 58 -36.06 18.41 40.68
C LEU A 58 -36.96 19.51 40.12
N GLU A 59 -36.94 19.72 38.80
CA GLU A 59 -37.81 20.68 38.11
C GLU A 59 -39.30 20.35 38.33
N LEU A 60 -39.69 19.08 38.26
CA LEU A 60 -41.08 18.67 38.53
C LEU A 60 -41.46 18.91 40.01
N GLN A 61 -40.56 18.64 40.94
CA GLN A 61 -40.79 18.88 42.37
C GLN A 61 -40.91 20.39 42.68
N LEU A 62 -40.07 21.21 42.06
CA LEU A 62 -40.15 22.68 42.13
C LEU A 62 -41.52 23.18 41.67
N ASN A 63 -41.97 22.74 40.49
CA ASN A 63 -43.29 23.09 39.96
C ASN A 63 -44.42 22.69 40.93
N GLN A 64 -44.32 21.52 41.57
CA GLN A 64 -45.31 21.07 42.54
C GLN A 64 -45.35 21.98 43.79
N LEU A 65 -44.19 22.34 44.34
CA LEU A 65 -44.09 23.23 45.51
C LEU A 65 -44.52 24.66 45.19
N GLN A 66 -44.16 25.19 44.02
CA GLN A 66 -44.61 26.50 43.56
C GLN A 66 -46.13 26.55 43.41
N ASN A 67 -46.75 25.50 42.86
CA ASN A 67 -48.21 25.39 42.80
C ASN A 67 -48.88 25.34 44.19
N GLN A 68 -48.26 24.66 45.16
CA GLN A 68 -48.76 24.65 46.55
C GLN A 68 -48.60 26.02 47.21
N SER A 69 -47.47 26.70 46.99
CA SER A 69 -47.20 28.07 47.46
C SER A 69 -48.25 29.06 46.93
N SER A 70 -48.56 28.99 45.63
CA SER A 70 -49.62 29.81 45.00
C SER A 70 -51.01 29.53 45.57
N LYS A 71 -51.37 28.25 45.83
CA LYS A 71 -52.65 27.91 46.47
C LYS A 71 -52.76 28.49 47.89
N LEU A 72 -51.68 28.43 48.68
CA LEU A 72 -51.66 29.02 50.02
C LEU A 72 -51.73 30.54 49.98
N GLU A 73 -51.12 31.17 48.97
CA GLU A 73 -51.26 32.61 48.74
C GLU A 73 -52.72 32.99 48.44
N ASP A 74 -53.39 32.26 47.55
CA ASP A 74 -54.80 32.50 47.22
C ASP A 74 -55.71 32.26 48.43
N GLN A 75 -55.45 31.22 49.23
CA GLN A 75 -56.17 30.95 50.47
C GLN A 75 -55.97 32.08 51.49
N GLY A 76 -54.74 32.57 51.65
CA GLY A 76 -54.44 33.72 52.51
C GLY A 76 -55.18 34.99 52.07
N ARG A 77 -55.17 35.30 50.77
CA ARG A 77 -55.91 36.44 50.20
C ARG A 77 -57.42 36.31 50.43
N LYS A 78 -58.00 35.13 50.24
CA LYS A 78 -59.42 34.86 50.50
C LYS A 78 -59.77 34.99 51.98
N ALA A 79 -58.93 34.49 52.88
CA ALA A 79 -59.15 34.61 54.32
C ALA A 79 -59.13 36.07 54.79
N LEU A 80 -58.20 36.89 54.27
CA LEU A 80 -58.17 38.33 54.53
C LEU A 80 -59.43 39.05 54.02
N ALA A 81 -59.90 38.72 52.82
CA ALA A 81 -61.12 39.29 52.27
C ALA A 81 -62.37 38.96 53.12
N LEU A 82 -62.35 37.84 53.86
CA LEU A 82 -63.39 37.42 54.79
C LEU A 82 -63.17 37.92 56.23
N GLY A 83 -62.15 38.75 56.48
CA GLY A 83 -61.81 39.27 57.81
C GLY A 83 -61.22 38.23 58.77
N ARG A 84 -60.79 37.06 58.27
CA ARG A 84 -60.20 35.99 59.08
C ARG A 84 -58.67 36.07 59.04
N GLU A 85 -58.12 37.01 59.80
CA GLU A 85 -56.68 37.28 59.84
C GLU A 85 -55.85 36.12 60.42
N ASP A 86 -56.43 35.35 61.34
CA ASP A 86 -55.83 34.15 61.92
C ASP A 86 -55.52 33.09 60.85
N LEU A 87 -56.52 32.76 60.02
CA LEU A 87 -56.36 31.82 58.91
C LEU A 87 -55.42 32.35 57.83
N ALA A 88 -55.46 33.66 57.56
CA ALA A 88 -54.54 34.29 56.62
C ALA A 88 -53.08 34.17 57.09
N ARG A 89 -52.82 34.45 58.37
CA ARG A 89 -51.49 34.33 58.98
C ARG A 89 -50.98 32.90 58.94
N GLU A 90 -51.83 31.92 59.20
CA GLU A 90 -51.48 30.49 59.11
C GLU A 90 -51.13 30.08 57.67
N ALA A 91 -51.96 30.46 56.69
CA ALA A 91 -51.71 30.15 55.27
C ALA A 91 -50.39 30.76 54.78
N LEU A 92 -50.12 32.02 55.13
CA LEU A 92 -48.88 32.71 54.78
C LEU A 92 -47.66 32.13 55.50
N SER A 93 -47.79 31.69 56.75
CA SER A 93 -46.72 30.99 57.49
C SER A 93 -46.34 29.67 56.80
N ARG A 94 -47.33 28.86 56.40
CA ARG A 94 -47.09 27.63 55.63
C ARG A 94 -46.45 27.92 54.28
N ARG A 95 -46.88 28.97 53.60
CA ARG A 95 -46.29 29.41 52.33
C ARG A 95 -44.82 29.79 52.51
N ALA A 96 -44.48 30.53 53.57
CA ALA A 96 -43.11 30.91 53.85
C ALA A 96 -42.20 29.69 54.05
N ALA A 97 -42.70 28.64 54.74
CA ALA A 97 -41.98 27.38 54.88
C ALA A 97 -41.76 26.65 53.55
N LEU A 98 -42.76 26.64 52.65
CA LEU A 98 -42.59 26.08 51.30
C LEU A 98 -41.62 26.90 50.45
N GLN A 99 -41.63 28.23 50.59
CA GLN A 99 -40.75 29.11 49.84
C GLN A 99 -39.27 28.85 50.16
N GLN A 100 -38.95 28.53 51.41
CA GLN A 100 -37.59 28.14 51.79
C GLN A 100 -37.16 26.86 51.04
N GLN A 101 -38.02 25.84 50.98
CA GLN A 101 -37.74 24.60 50.26
C GLN A 101 -37.59 24.83 48.75
N VAL A 102 -38.38 25.75 48.17
CA VAL A 102 -38.25 26.14 46.76
C VAL A 102 -36.87 26.74 46.50
N THR A 103 -36.42 27.70 47.31
CA THR A 103 -35.09 28.32 47.16
C THR A 103 -33.96 27.28 47.24
N ASP A 104 -34.06 26.33 48.17
CA ASP A 104 -33.06 25.27 48.34
C ASP A 104 -33.00 24.36 47.09
N LEU A 105 -34.16 23.94 46.57
CA LEU A 105 -34.23 23.09 45.37
C LEU A 105 -33.88 23.85 44.08
N GLU A 106 -34.13 25.16 43.99
CA GLU A 106 -33.70 25.99 42.86
C GLU A 106 -32.18 26.05 42.77
N THR A 107 -31.51 26.18 43.93
CA THR A 107 -30.04 26.15 44.00
C THR A 107 -29.48 24.80 43.53
N GLN A 108 -30.11 23.69 43.97
CA GLN A 108 -29.73 22.34 43.52
C GLN A 108 -29.99 22.14 42.02
N HIS A 109 -31.12 22.63 41.50
CA HIS A 109 -31.45 22.56 40.08
C HIS A 109 -30.41 23.32 39.23
N GLN A 110 -30.04 24.54 39.63
CA GLN A 110 -29.00 25.32 38.94
C GLN A 110 -27.65 24.62 38.96
N THR A 111 -27.30 23.99 40.08
CA THR A 111 -26.06 23.20 40.20
C THR A 111 -26.05 22.05 39.19
N LEU A 112 -27.12 21.24 39.16
CA LEU A 112 -27.23 20.14 38.20
C LEU A 112 -27.29 20.61 36.75
N GLN A 113 -27.92 21.75 36.47
CA GLN A 113 -27.91 22.34 35.13
C GLN A 113 -26.48 22.67 34.68
N GLY A 114 -25.70 23.33 35.55
CA GLY A 114 -24.30 23.63 35.26
C GLY A 114 -23.44 22.37 35.08
N GLU A 115 -23.72 21.30 35.83
CA GLU A 115 -23.06 20.01 35.65
C GLU A 115 -23.46 19.32 34.33
N GLU A 116 -24.74 19.32 33.98
CA GLU A 116 -25.27 18.78 32.72
C GLU A 116 -24.60 19.46 31.51
N GLU A 117 -24.50 20.79 31.53
CA GLU A 117 -23.86 21.58 30.47
C GLU A 117 -22.37 21.24 30.34
N LYS A 118 -21.64 21.16 31.47
CA LYS A 118 -20.22 20.77 31.48
C LYS A 118 -20.01 19.35 30.92
N LEU A 119 -20.83 18.39 31.34
CA LEU A 119 -20.75 17.01 30.87
C LEU A 119 -21.12 16.91 29.38
N THR A 120 -22.10 17.68 28.92
CA THR A 120 -22.49 17.74 27.50
C THR A 120 -21.35 18.25 26.64
N LEU A 121 -20.68 19.34 27.05
CA LEU A 121 -19.49 19.85 26.36
C LEU A 121 -18.33 18.84 26.39
N ALA A 122 -18.13 18.15 27.51
CA ALA A 122 -17.12 17.09 27.61
C ALA A 122 -17.43 15.92 26.65
N ALA A 123 -18.70 15.51 26.55
CA ALA A 123 -19.15 14.46 25.64
C ALA A 123 -18.90 14.84 24.17
N GLN A 124 -19.22 16.09 23.78
CA GLN A 124 -18.96 16.60 22.43
C GLN A 124 -17.47 16.62 22.10
N ARG A 125 -16.63 17.09 23.02
CA ARG A 125 -15.17 17.06 22.84
C ARG A 125 -14.64 15.64 22.71
N LEU A 126 -15.16 14.71 23.51
CA LEU A 126 -14.76 13.31 23.44
C LEU A 126 -15.18 12.68 22.11
N GLN A 127 -16.39 12.96 21.62
CA GLN A 127 -16.85 12.53 20.29
C GLN A 127 -15.89 13.02 19.19
N ALA A 128 -15.55 14.30 19.18
CA ALA A 128 -14.61 14.84 18.19
C ALA A 128 -13.23 14.15 18.24
N LYS A 129 -12.73 13.84 19.44
CA LYS A 129 -11.49 13.07 19.61
C LYS A 129 -11.60 11.63 19.10
N VAL A 130 -12.73 10.96 19.36
CA VAL A 130 -13.01 9.60 18.87
C VAL A 130 -13.05 9.57 17.34
N ASP A 131 -13.68 10.56 16.71
CA ASP A 131 -13.77 10.66 15.26
C ASP A 131 -12.40 10.94 14.62
N ALA A 132 -11.63 11.87 15.22
CA ALA A 132 -10.25 12.12 14.79
C ALA A 132 -9.37 10.86 14.93
N PHE A 133 -9.55 10.10 16.02
CA PHE A 133 -8.83 8.85 16.24
C PHE A 133 -9.22 7.78 15.22
N ARG A 134 -10.50 7.68 14.85
CA ARG A 134 -10.97 6.77 13.78
C ARG A 134 -10.23 7.03 12.47
N THR A 135 -10.18 8.29 12.04
CA THR A 135 -9.47 8.67 10.80
C THR A 135 -7.99 8.32 10.90
N LYS A 136 -7.32 8.72 11.99
CA LYS A 136 -5.90 8.43 12.20
C LYS A 136 -5.61 6.93 12.21
N LYS A 137 -6.50 6.14 12.82
CA LYS A 137 -6.41 4.68 12.81
C LYS A 137 -6.42 4.15 11.38
N GLU A 138 -7.43 4.50 10.58
CA GLU A 138 -7.51 3.99 9.20
C GLU A 138 -6.29 4.40 8.36
N THR A 139 -5.79 5.64 8.51
CA THR A 139 -4.55 6.08 7.88
C THR A 139 -3.37 5.21 8.29
N ILE A 140 -3.16 4.98 9.58
CA ILE A 140 -2.04 4.15 10.06
C ILE A 140 -2.18 2.70 9.56
N LYS A 141 -3.39 2.13 9.59
CA LYS A 141 -3.63 0.77 9.08
C LYS A 141 -3.30 0.67 7.59
N ALA A 142 -3.66 1.67 6.79
CA ALA A 142 -3.34 1.73 5.37
C ALA A 142 -1.84 1.88 5.14
N THR A 143 -1.18 2.83 5.80
CA THR A 143 0.27 3.04 5.68
C THR A 143 1.07 1.82 6.11
N TYR A 144 0.68 1.15 7.20
CA TYR A 144 1.31 -0.08 7.64
C TYR A 144 1.14 -1.21 6.61
N THR A 145 -0.04 -1.34 6.02
CA THR A 145 -0.30 -2.35 4.98
C THR A 145 0.52 -2.08 3.72
N ALA A 146 0.64 -0.80 3.31
CA ALA A 146 1.48 -0.40 2.19
C ALA A 146 2.97 -0.66 2.45
N ALA A 147 3.48 -0.31 3.64
CA ALA A 147 4.85 -0.59 4.04
C ALA A 147 5.14 -2.10 4.06
N GLN A 148 4.22 -2.91 4.60
CA GLN A 148 4.34 -4.37 4.59
C GLN A 148 4.38 -4.93 3.15
N ALA A 149 3.58 -4.39 2.23
CA ALA A 149 3.62 -4.79 0.83
C ALA A 149 4.94 -4.40 0.16
N GLN A 150 5.47 -3.20 0.43
CA GLN A 150 6.77 -2.75 -0.07
C GLN A 150 7.91 -3.64 0.42
N THR A 151 7.94 -3.99 1.71
CA THR A 151 8.94 -4.92 2.26
C THR A 151 8.88 -6.28 1.56
N ARG A 152 7.67 -6.85 1.38
CA ARG A 152 7.53 -8.14 0.68
C ARG A 152 7.99 -8.08 -0.78
N ILE A 153 7.74 -6.98 -1.49
CA ILE A 153 8.23 -6.80 -2.86
C ILE A 153 9.77 -6.71 -2.87
N GLY A 154 10.37 -5.96 -1.95
CA GLY A 154 11.82 -5.85 -1.83
C GLY A 154 12.49 -7.19 -1.51
N GLU A 155 11.91 -7.97 -0.59
CA GLU A 155 12.38 -9.32 -0.25
C GLU A 155 12.24 -10.28 -1.45
N ALA A 156 11.10 -10.25 -2.16
CA ALA A 156 10.90 -11.07 -3.35
C ALA A 156 11.88 -10.72 -4.46
N PHE A 157 12.14 -9.42 -4.69
CA PHE A 157 13.11 -8.98 -5.69
C PHE A 157 14.55 -9.32 -5.31
N SER A 158 14.91 -9.15 -4.03
CA SER A 158 16.19 -9.60 -3.48
C SER A 158 16.40 -11.11 -3.68
N GLY A 159 15.41 -11.93 -3.33
CA GLY A 159 15.48 -13.38 -3.49
C GLY A 159 15.61 -13.82 -4.95
N ILE A 160 14.88 -13.17 -5.87
CA ILE A 160 15.01 -13.41 -7.32
C ILE A 160 16.37 -12.95 -7.83
N SER A 161 16.89 -11.81 -7.36
CA SER A 161 18.20 -11.30 -7.79
C SER A 161 19.35 -12.20 -7.34
N GLU A 162 19.24 -12.83 -6.17
CA GLU A 162 20.19 -13.82 -5.68
C GLU A 162 20.16 -15.09 -6.56
N GLU A 163 18.96 -15.61 -6.85
CA GLU A 163 18.78 -16.76 -7.74
C GLU A 163 19.24 -16.47 -9.18
N MET A 164 18.96 -15.29 -9.72
CA MET A 164 19.43 -14.88 -11.05
C MET A 164 20.94 -14.65 -11.11
N GLY A 165 21.54 -14.16 -10.03
CA GLY A 165 23.00 -14.03 -9.92
C GLY A 165 23.69 -15.40 -10.00
N ASP A 166 23.13 -16.40 -9.31
CA ASP A 166 23.64 -17.78 -9.35
C ASP A 166 23.47 -18.43 -10.73
N VAL A 167 22.34 -18.20 -11.39
CA VAL A 167 22.10 -18.71 -12.76
C VAL A 167 23.03 -18.02 -13.77
N GLY A 168 23.24 -16.71 -13.67
CA GLY A 168 24.17 -15.97 -14.54
C GLY A 168 25.61 -16.47 -14.43
N MET A 169 26.09 -16.72 -13.20
CA MET A 169 27.40 -17.34 -12.98
C MET A 169 27.48 -18.77 -13.56
N ALA A 170 26.39 -19.54 -13.51
CA ALA A 170 26.36 -20.89 -14.09
C ALA A 170 26.43 -20.86 -15.62
N ILE A 171 25.74 -19.91 -16.26
CA ILE A 171 25.79 -19.70 -17.73
C ILE A 171 27.19 -19.29 -18.16
N GLN A 172 27.80 -18.31 -17.48
CA GLN A 172 29.15 -17.85 -17.82
C GLN A 172 30.20 -18.99 -17.73
N ARG A 173 30.11 -19.85 -16.70
CA ARG A 173 30.97 -21.05 -16.61
C ARG A 173 30.74 -22.03 -17.76
N ALA A 174 29.50 -22.18 -18.22
CA ALA A 174 29.17 -23.06 -19.34
C ALA A 174 29.72 -22.51 -20.66
N GLU A 175 29.63 -21.19 -20.86
CA GLU A 175 30.21 -20.49 -22.01
C GLU A 175 31.74 -20.60 -22.02
N ASP A 176 32.41 -20.30 -20.90
CA ASP A 176 33.87 -20.41 -20.75
C ASP A 176 34.36 -21.84 -21.05
N LYS A 177 33.63 -22.85 -20.54
CA LYS A 177 33.96 -24.25 -20.80
C LYS A 177 33.77 -24.62 -22.27
N THR A 178 32.74 -24.09 -22.91
CA THR A 178 32.49 -24.30 -24.34
C THR A 178 33.57 -23.64 -25.19
N ALA A 179 33.96 -22.41 -24.86
CA ALA A 179 35.04 -21.70 -25.53
C ALA A 179 36.39 -22.44 -25.36
N GLN A 180 36.68 -22.97 -24.17
CA GLN A 180 37.86 -23.81 -23.94
C GLN A 180 37.82 -25.10 -24.75
N LEU A 181 36.66 -25.77 -24.84
CA LEU A 181 36.51 -26.96 -25.66
C LEU A 181 36.70 -26.65 -27.16
N GLN A 182 36.17 -25.54 -27.63
CA GLN A 182 36.35 -25.06 -29.00
C GLN A 182 37.81 -24.69 -29.30
N ALA A 183 38.47 -23.98 -28.39
CA ALA A 183 39.89 -23.65 -28.52
C ALA A 183 40.77 -24.91 -28.53
N ARG A 184 40.43 -25.90 -27.70
CA ARG A 184 41.11 -27.19 -27.67
C ARG A 184 40.87 -27.99 -28.94
N ALA A 185 39.65 -27.98 -29.48
CA ALA A 185 39.34 -28.62 -30.76
C ALA A 185 40.14 -27.97 -31.90
N GLY A 186 40.15 -26.63 -31.98
CA GLY A 186 40.94 -25.91 -32.98
C GLY A 186 42.45 -26.16 -32.86
N ALA A 187 43.00 -26.26 -31.65
CA ALA A 187 44.40 -26.64 -31.44
C ALA A 187 44.69 -28.09 -31.86
N ILE A 188 43.73 -29.01 -31.67
CA ILE A 188 43.86 -30.40 -32.15
C ILE A 188 43.83 -30.44 -33.69
N ASP A 189 42.93 -29.69 -34.32
CA ASP A 189 42.85 -29.58 -35.79
C ASP A 189 44.15 -29.00 -36.37
N GLU A 190 44.75 -27.99 -35.73
CA GLU A 190 46.04 -27.41 -36.14
C GLU A 190 47.21 -28.39 -35.92
N LEU A 191 47.20 -29.17 -34.84
CA LEU A 191 48.19 -30.23 -34.60
C LEU A 191 48.06 -31.41 -35.59
N LEU A 192 46.85 -31.74 -36.03
CA LEU A 192 46.57 -32.69 -37.11
C LEU A 192 47.07 -32.16 -38.46
N ALA A 193 46.78 -30.90 -38.78
CA ALA A 193 47.21 -30.26 -40.03
C ALA A 193 48.73 -30.07 -40.12
N SER A 194 49.41 -29.81 -39.00
CA SER A 194 50.87 -29.70 -38.93
C SER A 194 51.60 -31.05 -38.88
N GLY A 195 50.86 -32.16 -38.81
CA GLY A 195 51.43 -33.52 -38.79
C GLY A 195 52.14 -33.90 -37.48
N ALA A 196 51.91 -33.15 -36.41
CA ALA A 196 52.53 -33.41 -35.10
C ALA A 196 51.78 -34.48 -34.28
N LEU A 197 50.51 -34.75 -34.61
CA LEU A 197 49.73 -35.86 -34.08
C LEU A 197 49.75 -37.02 -35.07
N ASP A 198 50.56 -38.04 -34.78
CA ASP A 198 50.55 -39.30 -35.51
C ASP A 198 49.26 -40.05 -35.12
N ASP A 199 48.38 -40.28 -36.11
CA ASP A 199 47.11 -40.97 -35.92
C ASP A 199 47.39 -42.45 -35.62
N SER A 200 47.41 -42.77 -34.33
CA SER A 200 47.52 -44.14 -33.84
C SER A 200 46.26 -44.99 -34.06
N SER A 201 45.25 -44.49 -34.78
CA SER A 201 44.04 -45.23 -35.16
C SER A 201 44.10 -45.85 -36.57
N GLY A 202 45.26 -46.38 -36.98
CA GLY A 202 45.33 -47.61 -37.79
C GLY A 202 44.42 -47.73 -39.04
N LEU A 203 44.20 -46.65 -39.78
CA LEU A 203 43.57 -46.69 -41.11
C LEU A 203 44.51 -46.03 -42.10
N ALA A 204 45.18 -46.88 -42.88
CA ALA A 204 46.07 -46.51 -43.97
C ALA A 204 45.41 -45.46 -44.86
N LYS A 205 45.92 -44.23 -44.79
CA LYS A 205 45.55 -43.16 -45.72
C LYS A 205 46.27 -43.46 -47.02
N ASP A 206 45.49 -43.89 -47.99
CA ASP A 206 45.85 -44.43 -49.29
C ASP A 206 46.74 -43.44 -50.08
N ASP A 207 47.98 -43.81 -50.38
CA ASP A 207 48.96 -43.04 -51.18
C ASP A 207 48.38 -42.60 -52.55
N ILE A 208 47.32 -43.27 -53.00
CA ILE A 208 46.60 -43.02 -54.25
C ILE A 208 45.86 -41.66 -54.22
N GLN A 209 45.30 -41.24 -53.08
CA GLN A 209 44.55 -39.97 -53.01
C GLN A 209 45.48 -38.74 -53.14
N THR A 210 46.71 -38.87 -52.63
CA THR A 210 47.75 -37.82 -52.71
C THR A 210 48.33 -37.68 -54.12
N GLU A 211 48.42 -38.78 -54.90
CA GLU A 211 48.79 -38.72 -56.32
C GLU A 211 47.67 -38.17 -57.21
N LEU A 212 46.40 -38.45 -56.89
CA LEU A 212 45.25 -37.90 -57.63
C LEU A 212 45.17 -36.37 -57.49
N ASP A 213 45.32 -35.84 -56.27
CA ASP A 213 45.29 -34.39 -56.02
C ASP A 213 46.44 -33.65 -56.74
N ARG A 214 47.61 -34.29 -56.88
CA ARG A 214 48.74 -33.79 -57.68
C ARG A 214 48.48 -33.78 -59.19
N LEU A 215 47.75 -34.78 -59.71
CA LEU A 215 47.39 -34.86 -61.13
C LEU A 215 46.27 -33.87 -61.50
N SER A 216 45.30 -33.64 -60.61
CA SER A 216 44.23 -32.66 -60.83
C SER A 216 44.74 -31.21 -60.77
N GLY A 217 45.70 -30.90 -59.89
CA GLY A 217 46.27 -29.55 -59.77
C GLY A 217 47.04 -29.05 -61.00
N GLY A 218 47.52 -29.94 -61.87
CA GLY A 218 48.22 -29.58 -63.11
C GLY A 218 47.31 -29.29 -64.30
N THR A 219 46.07 -29.80 -64.29
CA THR A 219 45.15 -29.70 -65.43
C THR A 219 44.33 -28.41 -65.39
N ASP A 220 43.96 -27.94 -64.19
CA ASP A 220 43.21 -26.70 -64.01
C ASP A 220 44.05 -25.45 -64.31
N VAL A 221 45.34 -25.45 -63.95
CA VAL A 221 46.25 -24.32 -64.19
C VAL A 221 46.51 -24.11 -65.69
N GLU A 222 46.61 -25.19 -66.47
CA GLU A 222 46.82 -25.11 -67.93
C GLU A 222 45.55 -24.61 -68.66
N LEU A 223 44.37 -25.01 -68.18
CA LEU A 223 43.07 -24.50 -68.64
C LEU A 223 42.90 -23.00 -68.34
N GLU A 224 43.35 -22.56 -67.17
CA GLU A 224 43.32 -21.15 -66.75
C GLU A 224 44.34 -20.29 -67.52
N LEU A 225 45.51 -20.84 -67.86
CA LEU A 225 46.52 -20.21 -68.72
C LEU A 225 46.06 -20.04 -70.17
N GLN A 226 45.34 -21.03 -70.73
CA GLN A 226 44.69 -20.89 -72.04
C GLN A 226 43.58 -19.85 -72.03
N ARG A 227 42.80 -19.76 -70.95
CA ARG A 227 41.78 -18.71 -70.75
C ARG A 227 42.40 -17.32 -70.69
N MET A 228 43.46 -17.11 -69.91
CA MET A 228 44.15 -15.81 -69.85
C MET A 228 44.79 -15.43 -71.19
N LYS A 229 45.32 -16.38 -71.96
CA LYS A 229 45.81 -16.12 -73.32
C LYS A 229 44.69 -15.72 -74.28
N ALA A 230 43.51 -16.33 -74.16
CA ALA A 230 42.34 -15.97 -74.96
C ALA A 230 41.78 -14.59 -74.58
N GLU A 231 41.80 -14.23 -73.30
CA GLU A 231 41.40 -12.89 -72.82
C GLU A 231 42.38 -11.79 -73.25
N LEU A 232 43.68 -12.08 -73.33
CA LEU A 232 44.69 -11.12 -73.82
C LEU A 232 44.70 -10.96 -75.35
N ALA A 233 44.25 -11.97 -76.11
CA ALA A 233 44.16 -11.93 -77.57
C ALA A 233 42.80 -11.45 -78.11
N GLY A 234 41.76 -11.44 -77.26
CA GLY A 234 40.41 -10.95 -77.56
C GLY A 234 40.24 -9.46 -77.22
N GLY A 235 41.12 -8.60 -77.75
CA GLY A 235 40.98 -7.16 -77.62
C GLY A 235 39.69 -6.60 -78.24
N SER A 236 39.19 -5.54 -77.61
CA SER A 236 38.75 -4.31 -78.28
C SER A 236 37.37 -4.29 -78.99
N SER A 237 36.30 -4.06 -78.22
CA SER A 237 35.10 -3.22 -78.52
C SER A 237 34.01 -3.59 -77.49
N SER A 238 33.45 -2.74 -76.62
CA SER A 238 32.83 -1.42 -76.77
C SER A 238 32.73 -0.77 -75.38
N GLN A 239 33.34 0.39 -75.11
CA GLN A 239 32.78 1.74 -75.24
C GLN A 239 31.38 1.98 -74.63
N GLN A 240 31.42 2.82 -73.59
CA GLN A 240 30.64 4.05 -73.42
C GLN A 240 29.16 3.89 -73.03
N ALA A 241 28.84 4.25 -71.78
CA ALA A 241 28.44 5.59 -71.35
C ALA A 241 26.97 5.88 -71.70
N ILE A 242 26.16 6.04 -70.65
CA ILE A 242 24.94 6.87 -70.51
C ILE A 242 24.63 6.74 -68.99
N GLU A 243 24.76 7.75 -68.13
CA GLU A 243 24.12 9.07 -68.13
C GLU A 243 22.66 9.04 -67.61
N GLY A 244 22.36 9.96 -66.69
CA GLY A 244 21.03 10.29 -66.18
C GLY A 244 20.70 9.59 -64.86
N GLY A 245 20.80 10.25 -63.70
CA GLY A 245 19.96 11.40 -63.30
C GLY A 245 18.89 10.88 -62.33
N LYS A 246 18.38 11.57 -61.31
CA LYS A 246 18.43 12.93 -60.75
C LYS A 246 17.91 12.76 -59.30
N ASP A 247 18.54 13.36 -58.30
CA ASP A 247 18.26 14.72 -57.80
C ASP A 247 16.87 14.91 -57.15
N GLN A 248 16.94 15.21 -55.84
CA GLN A 248 16.16 16.22 -55.11
C GLN A 248 14.65 15.94 -54.89
N THR A 249 14.04 16.27 -53.74
CA THR A 249 14.08 17.61 -53.15
C THR A 249 13.66 17.58 -51.67
N GLN A 250 14.53 18.13 -50.81
CA GLN A 250 14.17 18.79 -49.55
C GLN A 250 13.44 20.11 -49.86
N SER A 251 12.46 20.49 -49.04
CA SER A 251 12.21 21.85 -48.50
C SER A 251 10.74 22.00 -48.15
N GLN A 252 10.28 22.78 -47.18
CA GLN A 252 10.81 23.57 -46.06
C GLN A 252 9.54 24.13 -45.36
N GLN A 253 9.70 24.61 -44.12
CA GLN A 253 9.01 25.81 -43.58
C GLN A 253 7.50 25.69 -43.27
N GLN A 254 6.90 26.32 -42.26
CA GLN A 254 7.31 27.24 -41.19
C GLN A 254 6.05 27.49 -40.32
N SER A 255 6.25 27.93 -39.07
CA SER A 255 5.34 28.86 -38.34
C SER A 255 3.94 28.33 -37.93
N GLN A 256 3.23 28.79 -36.89
CA GLN A 256 3.39 29.71 -35.76
C GLN A 256 2.08 29.60 -34.95
N ASP A 257 2.13 30.05 -33.69
CA ASP A 257 1.06 30.72 -32.93
C ASP A 257 -0.22 29.99 -32.47
N THR A 258 -0.23 29.66 -31.15
CA THR A 258 -1.12 30.08 -30.03
C THR A 258 -2.67 30.21 -30.20
N PRO A 259 -3.49 30.24 -29.11
CA PRO A 259 -4.68 29.40 -28.98
C PRO A 259 -6.00 30.18 -29.04
N ARG A 260 -7.10 29.54 -29.44
CA ARG A 260 -8.45 30.12 -29.33
C ARG A 260 -9.14 29.70 -28.03
N PHE A 261 -9.41 30.71 -27.20
CA PHE A 261 -10.44 30.71 -26.16
C PHE A 261 -11.82 30.50 -26.82
N ASP A 262 -12.57 29.53 -26.32
CA ASP A 262 -13.99 29.35 -26.66
C ASP A 262 -14.86 30.05 -25.61
N LYS A 263 -15.85 30.80 -26.07
CA LYS A 263 -16.81 31.53 -25.24
C LYS A 263 -18.14 31.60 -25.98
N GLN A 264 -19.04 30.68 -25.67
CA GLN A 264 -20.49 30.89 -25.63
C GLN A 264 -21.08 30.04 -24.50
#